data_AF-A0A6I5W721-F1
#
_entry.id   AF-A0A6I5W721-F1
#
_cell.length_a   1.000
_cell.length_b   1.000
_cell.length_c   1.000
_cell.angle_alpha   90.00
_cell.angle_beta   90.00
_cell.angle_gamma   90.00
#
_symmetry.space_group_name_H-M   'P 1'
#
loop_
_entity.id
_entity.type
_entity.pdbx_description
1 polymer ?
#
loop_
_entity_poly.entity_id
_entity_poly.type
_entity_poly.pdbx_seq_one_letter_code
_entity_poly.pdbx_strand_id
1 'polypeptide(L)'
;MKPNLERIPGKQDRQAEAILARAPQRMDQRFISSLDPSASLALGRYGARLATLALRQNRPDLLRRSLLATGLAGCLEPDDGRDLMVGLALPWIVARQLGASPAAVFGDVADSLPDGPVAALFEAFGARTDITLEAFGWELVTTADGPDFRPQH
;
A
#
# COMPACT_ATOMS: atom_id res chain seq x y z
N MET A 1 -20.61 -8.39 4.58
CA MET A 1 -19.20 -7.94 4.63
C MET A 1 -19.19 -6.52 5.19
N LYS A 2 -18.38 -6.22 6.21
CA LYS A 2 -18.25 -4.85 6.74
C LYS A 2 -17.33 -3.99 5.86
N PRO A 3 -17.53 -2.66 5.77
CA PRO A 3 -16.65 -1.75 5.03
C PRO A 3 -15.19 -1.90 5.47
N ASN A 4 -14.24 -1.64 4.58
CA ASN A 4 -12.80 -1.74 4.83
C ASN A 4 -12.36 -0.95 6.07
N LEU A 5 -13.05 0.16 6.36
CA LEU A 5 -12.76 1.00 7.54
C LEU A 5 -13.10 0.37 8.89
N GLU A 6 -13.98 -0.64 8.94
CA GLU A 6 -14.37 -1.32 10.18
C GLU A 6 -13.58 -2.62 10.46
N ARG A 7 -12.68 -3.03 9.55
CA ARG A 7 -12.09 -4.39 9.57
C ARG A 7 -10.90 -4.57 10.51
N ILE A 8 -10.36 -3.52 11.14
CA ILE A 8 -9.14 -3.63 11.98
C ILE A 8 -9.22 -2.74 13.23
N PRO A 9 -8.91 -3.26 14.43
CA PRO A 9 -8.91 -2.46 15.66
C PRO A 9 -7.80 -1.41 15.63
N GLY A 10 -8.13 -0.15 15.98
CA GLY A 10 -7.24 1.03 15.90
C GLY A 10 -5.94 0.99 16.72
N LYS A 11 -5.54 -0.14 17.29
CA LYS A 11 -4.17 -0.38 17.79
C LYS A 11 -3.19 -0.68 16.66
N GLN A 12 -3.60 -1.44 15.64
CA GLN A 12 -2.73 -1.80 14.51
C GLN A 12 -2.43 -0.56 13.64
N ASP A 13 -3.43 0.28 13.38
CA ASP A 13 -3.25 1.56 12.66
C ASP A 13 -2.26 2.47 13.39
N ARG A 14 -2.39 2.62 14.72
CA ARG A 14 -1.46 3.42 15.53
C ARG A 14 -0.02 2.92 15.44
N GLN A 15 0.18 1.60 15.37
CA GLN A 15 1.51 1.02 15.21
C GLN A 15 2.09 1.36 13.83
N ALA A 16 1.32 1.19 12.76
CA ALA A 16 1.74 1.54 11.41
C ALA A 16 2.04 3.05 11.27
N GLU A 17 1.19 3.90 11.84
CA GLU A 17 1.39 5.36 11.89
C GLU A 17 2.68 5.74 12.62
N ALA A 18 2.94 5.13 13.77
CA ALA A 18 4.16 5.38 14.53
C ALA A 18 5.42 4.95 13.75
N ILE A 19 5.34 3.86 12.97
CA ILE A 19 6.42 3.42 12.08
C ILE A 19 6.65 4.43 10.95
N LEU A 20 5.60 4.84 10.25
CA LEU A 20 5.71 5.79 9.15
C LEU A 20 6.16 7.18 9.61
N ALA A 21 5.77 7.61 10.82
CA ALA A 21 6.19 8.90 11.37
C ALA A 21 7.69 8.97 11.69
N ARG A 22 8.32 7.83 12.00
CA ARG A 22 9.77 7.73 12.26
C ARG A 22 10.57 7.32 11.03
N ALA A 23 9.91 7.01 9.91
CA ALA A 23 10.59 6.56 8.71
C ALA A 23 11.40 7.73 8.10
N PRO A 24 12.71 7.53 7.84
CA PRO A 24 13.50 8.53 7.12
C PRO A 24 12.99 8.70 5.69
N GLN A 25 13.34 9.82 5.05
CA GLN A 25 12.96 10.07 3.66
C GLN A 25 13.49 9.00 2.70
N ARG A 26 14.70 8.50 2.94
CA ARG A 26 15.27 7.31 2.31
C ARG A 26 15.58 6.29 3.38
N MET A 27 14.95 5.13 3.28
CA MET A 27 15.10 4.03 4.22
C MET A 27 16.27 3.16 3.79
N ASP A 28 17.12 2.82 4.75
CA ASP A 28 18.21 1.87 4.56
C ASP A 28 17.88 0.53 5.23
N GLN A 29 18.72 -0.47 5.00
CA GLN A 29 18.53 -1.79 5.59
C GLN A 29 18.56 -1.74 7.13
N ARG A 30 19.27 -0.79 7.73
CA ARG A 30 19.34 -0.64 9.20
C ARG A 30 17.99 -0.22 9.76
N PHE A 31 17.28 0.68 9.08
CA PHE A 31 15.93 1.05 9.46
C PHE A 31 15.01 -0.16 9.42
N ILE A 32 15.01 -0.94 8.32
CA ILE A 32 14.17 -2.15 8.21
C ILE A 32 14.48 -3.15 9.31
N SER A 33 15.77 -3.45 9.53
CA SER A 33 16.20 -4.38 10.59
C SER A 33 15.91 -3.90 12.01
N SER A 34 15.58 -2.61 12.21
CA SER A 34 15.14 -2.07 13.51
C SER A 34 13.64 -2.23 13.78
N LEU A 35 12.86 -2.65 12.78
CA LEU A 35 11.43 -2.85 12.91
C LEU A 35 11.14 -4.27 13.42
N ASP A 36 10.05 -4.40 14.16
CA ASP A 36 9.52 -5.71 14.57
C ASP A 36 8.88 -6.40 13.34
N PRO A 37 9.32 -7.61 12.96
CA PRO A 37 8.72 -8.33 11.83
C PRO A 37 7.21 -8.54 11.95
N SER A 38 6.68 -8.64 13.18
CA SER A 38 5.24 -8.76 13.42
C SER A 38 4.44 -7.53 12.99
N ALA A 39 5.10 -6.40 12.69
CA ALA A 39 4.47 -5.20 12.16
C ALA A 39 4.05 -5.34 10.68
N SER A 40 4.54 -6.34 9.94
CA SER A 40 4.22 -6.51 8.51
C SER A 40 2.71 -6.51 8.26
N LEU A 41 1.97 -7.36 9.00
CA LEU A 41 0.53 -7.47 8.86
C LEU A 41 -0.21 -6.15 9.17
N ALA A 42 0.25 -5.40 10.17
CA ALA A 42 -0.35 -4.11 10.52
C ALA A 42 -0.09 -3.07 9.43
N LEU A 43 1.13 -3.03 8.87
CA LEU A 43 1.53 -2.13 7.79
C LEU A 43 0.77 -2.43 6.49
N GLY A 44 0.70 -3.69 6.06
CA GLY A 44 0.00 -4.07 4.82
C GLY A 44 -1.49 -3.74 4.87
N ARG A 45 -2.12 -4.03 6.01
CA ARG A 45 -3.51 -3.68 6.31
C ARG A 45 -3.76 -2.16 6.32
N TYR A 46 -2.89 -1.41 6.99
CA TYR A 46 -2.96 0.04 7.03
C TYR A 46 -2.79 0.64 5.63
N GLY A 47 -1.86 0.09 4.83
CA GLY A 47 -1.65 0.45 3.43
C GLY A 47 -2.92 0.30 2.59
N ALA A 48 -3.58 -0.86 2.63
CA ALA A 48 -4.83 -1.10 1.91
C ALA A 48 -5.95 -0.12 2.31
N ARG A 49 -6.09 0.15 3.62
CA ARG A 49 -7.05 1.14 4.15
C ARG A 49 -6.76 2.56 3.63
N LEU A 50 -5.49 2.96 3.65
CA LEU A 50 -5.10 4.28 3.16
C LEU A 50 -5.35 4.46 1.67
N ALA A 51 -5.24 3.41 0.84
CA ALA A 51 -5.61 3.47 -0.57
C ALA A 51 -7.10 3.78 -0.74
N THR A 52 -7.98 3.11 0.01
CA THR A 52 -9.42 3.43 0.05
C THR A 52 -9.66 4.88 0.46
N LEU A 53 -9.02 5.33 1.55
CA LEU A 53 -9.21 6.70 2.05
C LEU A 53 -8.69 7.75 1.07
N ALA A 54 -7.56 7.48 0.40
CA ALA A 54 -7.00 8.35 -0.62
C ALA A 54 -8.01 8.59 -1.76
N LEU A 55 -8.68 7.52 -2.22
CA LEU A 55 -9.71 7.63 -3.24
C LEU A 55 -10.95 8.39 -2.72
N ARG A 56 -11.50 7.97 -1.56
CA ARG A 56 -12.71 8.57 -0.98
C ARG A 56 -12.58 10.08 -0.75
N GLN A 57 -11.41 10.50 -0.28
CA GLN A 57 -11.17 11.88 0.12
C GLN A 57 -10.47 12.71 -0.97
N ASN A 58 -10.14 12.10 -2.12
CA ASN A 58 -9.34 12.72 -3.17
C ASN A 58 -8.00 13.27 -2.63
N ARG A 59 -7.25 12.44 -1.90
CA ARG A 59 -6.04 12.81 -1.14
C ARG A 59 -4.80 12.03 -1.61
N PRO A 60 -4.00 12.58 -2.55
CA PRO A 60 -2.79 11.93 -3.07
C PRO A 60 -1.73 11.64 -2.00
N ASP A 61 -1.66 12.44 -0.94
CA ASP A 61 -0.74 12.20 0.18
C ASP A 61 -1.05 10.91 0.95
N LEU A 62 -2.34 10.53 1.04
CA LEU A 62 -2.74 9.25 1.63
C LEU A 62 -2.36 8.07 0.72
N LEU A 63 -2.40 8.27 -0.60
CA LEU A 63 -1.93 7.26 -1.56
C LEU A 63 -0.42 7.02 -1.41
N ARG A 64 0.39 8.08 -1.25
CA ARG A 64 1.83 7.92 -1.00
C ARG A 64 2.09 7.16 0.31
N ARG A 65 1.36 7.49 1.38
CA ARG A 65 1.47 6.78 2.67
C ARG A 65 1.01 5.33 2.58
N SER A 66 -0.02 5.05 1.79
CA SER A 66 -0.48 3.69 1.48
C SER A 66 0.66 2.86 0.89
N LEU A 67 1.29 3.37 -0.17
CA LEU A 67 2.41 2.72 -0.84
C LEU A 67 3.62 2.51 0.09
N LEU A 68 3.98 3.51 0.90
CA LEU A 68 5.06 3.36 1.88
C LEU A 68 4.76 2.27 2.91
N ALA A 69 3.53 2.20 3.44
CA ALA A 69 3.15 1.16 4.39
C ALA A 69 3.23 -0.24 3.74
N THR A 70 2.69 -0.38 2.52
CA THR A 70 2.74 -1.63 1.76
C THR A 70 4.18 -2.05 1.43
N GLY A 71 5.05 -1.10 1.04
CA GLY A 71 6.46 -1.37 0.75
C GLY A 71 7.22 -1.83 1.99
N LEU A 72 7.00 -1.17 3.14
CA LEU A 72 7.58 -1.60 4.42
C LEU A 72 7.11 -2.99 4.85
N ALA A 73 5.83 -3.32 4.66
CA ALA A 73 5.33 -4.67 4.90
C ALA A 73 6.08 -5.69 4.03
N GLY A 74 6.23 -5.41 2.74
CA GLY A 74 7.00 -6.26 1.82
C GLY A 74 8.48 -6.39 2.19
N CYS A 75 9.10 -5.35 2.74
CA CYS A 75 10.48 -5.43 3.24
C CYS A 75 10.62 -6.31 4.49
N LEU A 76 9.57 -6.45 5.30
CA LEU A 76 9.56 -7.30 6.49
C LEU A 76 9.22 -8.77 6.16
N GLU A 77 8.52 -9.01 5.06
CA GLU A 77 8.17 -10.34 4.55
C GLU A 77 8.54 -10.47 3.06
N PRO A 78 9.85 -10.54 2.73
CA PRO A 78 10.34 -10.48 1.35
C PRO A 78 10.03 -11.72 0.50
N ASP A 79 9.58 -12.82 1.12
CA ASP A 79 9.42 -14.12 0.46
C ASP A 79 8.14 -14.24 -0.41
N ASP A 80 7.22 -13.27 -0.36
CA ASP A 80 6.00 -13.30 -1.17
C ASP A 80 5.77 -12.03 -2.02
N GLY A 81 6.53 -11.92 -3.11
CA GLY A 81 6.33 -10.88 -4.11
C GLY A 81 4.95 -10.93 -4.77
N ARG A 82 4.26 -12.08 -4.78
CA ARG A 82 2.90 -12.18 -5.38
C ARG A 82 1.86 -11.58 -4.46
N ASP A 83 1.92 -11.87 -3.18
CA ASP A 83 1.05 -11.25 -2.17
C ASP A 83 1.27 -9.74 -2.10
N LEU A 84 2.53 -9.29 -2.22
CA LEU A 84 2.83 -7.87 -2.33
C LEU A 84 2.16 -7.25 -3.57
N MET A 85 2.24 -7.89 -4.75
CA MET A 85 1.57 -7.40 -5.97
C MET A 85 0.05 -7.30 -5.80
N VAL A 86 -0.59 -8.23 -5.09
CA VAL A 86 -2.03 -8.14 -4.75
C VAL A 86 -2.33 -6.87 -3.95
N GLY A 87 -1.48 -6.53 -2.98
CA GLY A 87 -1.59 -5.29 -2.22
C GLY A 87 -1.33 -4.02 -3.05
N LEU A 88 -0.47 -4.09 -4.06
CA LEU A 88 -0.10 -2.97 -4.94
C LEU A 88 -1.14 -2.65 -6.02
N ALA A 89 -2.00 -3.61 -6.38
CA ALA A 89 -3.06 -3.38 -7.37
C ALA A 89 -4.02 -2.25 -6.94
N LEU A 90 -4.34 -2.16 -5.65
CA LEU A 90 -5.20 -1.10 -5.11
C LEU A 90 -4.63 0.31 -5.31
N PRO A 91 -3.43 0.65 -4.79
CA PRO A 91 -2.85 1.97 -5.00
C PRO A 91 -2.56 2.28 -6.48
N TRP A 92 -2.30 1.28 -7.33
CA TRP A 92 -2.19 1.51 -8.78
C TRP A 92 -3.50 2.03 -9.38
N ILE A 93 -4.62 1.37 -9.07
CA ILE A 93 -5.96 1.78 -9.54
C ILE A 93 -6.35 3.13 -8.94
N VAL A 94 -6.04 3.36 -7.66
CA VAL A 94 -6.31 4.64 -6.99
C VAL A 94 -5.48 5.77 -7.62
N ALA A 95 -4.20 5.57 -7.92
CA ALA A 95 -3.38 6.57 -8.61
C ALA A 95 -4.05 7.02 -9.91
N ARG A 96 -4.50 6.06 -10.72
CA ARG A 96 -5.21 6.30 -11.98
C ARG A 96 -6.51 7.08 -11.79
N GLN A 97 -7.30 6.74 -10.77
CA GLN A 97 -8.57 7.42 -10.49
C GLN A 97 -8.37 8.84 -9.92
N LEU A 98 -7.27 9.09 -9.23
CA LEU A 98 -6.87 10.42 -8.78
C LEU A 98 -6.21 11.26 -9.91
N GLY A 99 -6.11 10.72 -11.13
CA GLY A 99 -5.46 11.40 -12.27
C GLY A 99 -3.93 11.43 -12.18
N ALA A 100 -3.32 10.66 -11.28
CA ALA A 100 -1.88 10.53 -11.17
C ALA A 100 -1.32 9.42 -12.07
N SER A 101 -0.04 9.53 -12.43
CA SER A 101 0.69 8.45 -13.11
C SER A 101 1.12 7.38 -12.10
N PRO A 102 0.68 6.12 -12.21
CA PRO A 102 1.12 5.05 -11.32
C PRO A 102 2.65 4.91 -11.33
N ALA A 103 3.28 4.96 -12.51
CA ALA A 103 4.73 4.87 -12.64
C ALA A 103 5.46 5.95 -11.83
N ALA A 104 4.98 7.20 -11.85
CA ALA A 104 5.59 8.28 -11.10
C ALA A 104 5.44 8.08 -9.58
N VAL A 105 4.22 7.81 -9.12
CA VAL A 105 3.94 7.69 -7.67
C VAL A 105 4.63 6.47 -7.06
N PHE A 106 4.70 5.36 -7.80
CA PHE A 106 5.41 4.16 -7.37
C PHE A 106 6.93 4.37 -7.39
N GLY A 107 7.46 5.02 -8.43
CA GLY A 107 8.89 5.37 -8.52
C GLY A 107 9.35 6.25 -7.35
N ASP A 108 8.58 7.29 -7.01
CA ASP A 108 8.87 8.16 -5.86
C ASP A 108 8.94 7.40 -4.52
N VAL A 109 8.15 6.32 -4.39
CA VAL A 109 8.17 5.46 -3.21
C VAL A 109 9.30 4.44 -3.28
N ALA A 110 9.59 3.88 -4.46
CA ALA A 110 10.74 3.01 -4.67
C ALA A 110 12.05 3.71 -4.29
N ASP A 111 12.21 4.97 -4.69
CA ASP A 111 13.34 5.84 -4.32
C ASP A 111 13.50 6.08 -2.80
N SER A 112 12.42 5.83 -2.04
CA SER A 112 12.41 5.95 -0.58
C SER A 112 12.69 4.62 0.13
N LEU A 113 12.53 3.48 -0.56
CA LEU A 113 12.77 2.14 -0.01
C LEU A 113 14.26 1.77 -0.10
N PRO A 114 14.73 0.79 0.70
CA PRO A 114 16.07 0.26 0.52
C PRO A 114 16.20 -0.43 -0.84
N ASP A 115 17.40 -0.33 -1.43
CA ASP A 115 17.75 -1.07 -2.64
C ASP A 115 17.49 -2.56 -2.43
N GLY A 116 16.75 -3.18 -3.35
CA GLY A 116 16.38 -4.58 -3.22
C GLY A 116 15.15 -4.99 -4.03
N PRO A 117 14.68 -6.23 -3.82
CA PRO A 117 13.59 -6.81 -4.61
C PRO A 117 12.27 -6.03 -4.48
N VAL A 118 12.00 -5.45 -3.30
CA VAL A 118 10.78 -4.67 -3.07
C VAL A 118 10.80 -3.35 -3.85
N ALA A 119 11.89 -2.58 -3.79
CA ALA A 119 12.03 -1.35 -4.57
C ALA A 119 11.92 -1.62 -6.09
N ALA A 120 12.65 -2.63 -6.57
CA ALA A 120 12.59 -3.05 -7.96
C ALA A 120 11.17 -3.50 -8.39
N LEU A 121 10.44 -4.19 -7.51
CA LEU A 121 9.06 -4.57 -7.77
C LEU A 121 8.14 -3.36 -7.86
N PHE A 122 8.31 -2.34 -7.02
CA PHE A 122 7.52 -1.11 -7.09
C PHE A 122 7.71 -0.39 -8.42
N GLU A 123 8.95 -0.24 -8.87
CA GLU A 123 9.26 0.36 -10.17
C GLU A 123 8.62 -0.44 -11.32
N ALA A 124 8.86 -1.75 -11.35
CA ALA A 124 8.35 -2.62 -12.41
C ALA A 124 6.82 -2.66 -12.43
N PHE A 125 6.18 -2.79 -11.27
CA PHE A 125 4.73 -2.86 -11.15
C PHE A 125 4.07 -1.53 -11.45
N GLY A 126 4.65 -0.40 -11.02
CA GLY A 126 4.16 0.94 -11.31
C GLY A 126 4.16 1.25 -12.81
N ALA A 127 5.13 0.73 -13.56
CA ALA A 127 5.25 0.89 -15.00
C ALA A 127 4.24 0.04 -15.82
N ARG A 128 3.54 -0.90 -15.19
CA ARG A 128 2.57 -1.76 -15.87
C ARG A 128 1.35 -0.97 -16.34
N THR A 129 0.74 -1.45 -17.42
CA THR A 129 -0.47 -0.87 -18.03
C THR A 129 -1.66 -1.83 -18.06
N ASP A 130 -1.46 -3.07 -17.61
CA ASP A 130 -2.39 -4.20 -17.72
C ASP A 130 -3.04 -4.57 -16.38
N ILE A 131 -2.94 -3.70 -15.37
CA ILE A 131 -3.50 -3.95 -14.04
C ILE A 131 -5.00 -3.73 -14.03
N THR A 132 -5.76 -4.74 -13.60
CA THR A 132 -7.18 -4.65 -13.28
C THR A 132 -7.42 -5.15 -11.85
N LEU A 133 -8.51 -4.71 -11.21
CA LEU A 133 -8.82 -5.17 -9.85
C LEU A 133 -9.13 -6.67 -9.83
N GLU A 134 -9.88 -7.14 -10.83
CA GLU A 134 -10.33 -8.52 -10.96
C GLU A 134 -9.16 -9.50 -11.09
N ALA A 135 -8.13 -9.14 -11.86
CA ALA A 135 -6.93 -9.96 -12.03
C ALA A 135 -6.15 -10.16 -10.72
N PHE A 136 -6.35 -9.28 -9.75
CA PHE A 136 -5.75 -9.34 -8.41
C PHE A 136 -6.77 -9.68 -7.32
N GLY A 137 -7.94 -10.21 -7.69
CA GLY A 137 -8.95 -10.66 -6.74
C GLY A 137 -9.59 -9.52 -5.92
N TRP A 138 -9.63 -8.30 -6.47
CA TRP A 138 -10.30 -7.16 -5.86
C TRP A 138 -11.55 -6.75 -6.64
N GLU A 139 -12.46 -6.07 -5.94
CA GLU A 139 -13.61 -5.42 -6.53
C GLU A 139 -13.79 -4.03 -5.90
N LEU A 140 -14.08 -3.04 -6.74
CA LEU A 140 -14.49 -1.71 -6.31
C LEU A 140 -16.01 -1.69 -6.11
N VAL A 141 -16.46 -1.39 -4.90
CA VAL A 141 -17.87 -1.27 -4.54
C VAL A 141 -18.21 0.13 -4.10
N THR A 142 -19.43 0.58 -4.38
CA THR A 142 -19.94 1.85 -3.83
C THR A 142 -20.69 1.58 -2.54
N THR A 143 -20.32 2.29 -1.47
CA THR A 143 -20.98 2.22 -0.17
C THR A 143 -21.62 3.57 0.19
N ALA A 144 -22.41 3.62 1.26
CA ALA A 144 -22.96 4.88 1.77
C ALA A 144 -21.86 5.91 2.12
N ASP A 145 -20.68 5.43 2.48
CA ASP A 145 -19.50 6.24 2.84
C ASP A 145 -18.55 6.48 1.66
N GLY A 146 -18.97 6.18 0.43
CA GLY A 146 -18.18 6.32 -0.80
C GLY A 146 -17.55 5.00 -1.31
N PRO A 147 -16.60 5.08 -2.26
CA PRO A 147 -15.98 3.91 -2.88
C PRO A 147 -15.19 3.06 -1.87
N ASP A 148 -15.28 1.74 -1.97
CA ASP A 148 -14.53 0.78 -1.15
C ASP A 148 -13.97 -0.38 -1.96
N PHE A 149 -12.95 -1.04 -1.44
CA PHE A 149 -12.38 -2.24 -2.06
C PHE A 149 -12.69 -3.47 -1.22
N ARG A 150 -13.12 -4.55 -1.87
CA ARG A 150 -13.33 -5.86 -1.21
C ARG A 150 -12.60 -6.97 -1.97
N PRO A 151 -12.08 -7.99 -1.27
CA PRO A 151 -11.62 -9.22 -1.91
C PRO A 151 -12.77 -9.93 -2.62
N GLN A 152 -12.52 -10.46 -3.81
CA GLN A 152 -13.41 -11.40 -4.49
C GLN A 152 -13.27 -12.77 -3.80
N HIS A 153 -14.42 -13.40 -3.50
CA HIS A 153 -14.51 -14.73 -2.91
C HIS A 153 -14.91 -15.75 -3.98
#